data_AF-A0A7X7X1D4-F1
#
_entry.id   AF-A0A7X7X1D4-F1
#
_cell.length_a   1.000
_cell.length_b   1.000
_cell.length_c   1.000
_cell.angle_alpha   90.00
_cell.angle_beta   90.00
_cell.angle_gamma   90.00
#
_symmetry.space_group_name_H-M   'P 1'
#
loop_
_entity.id
_entity.type
_entity.pdbx_description
1 polymer ?
#
loop_
_entity_poly.entity_id
_entity_poly.type
_entity_poly.pdbx_seq_one_letter_code
_entity_poly.pdbx_strand_id
1 'polypeptide(L)'
;MSESVNSVYDWQQIEIFTRQILGKKVFRDICTFWQDKPDNQPDQGTKQPMRLYIINDGACPGTSPSSGSAVKCVKLCKRAVLPDYPKNTITGTKKSRISYRYCLILLVEYENGEFKVITLPRQLSALGSHYSGSVMAFCEMITPDEKTPIPQSNNTAGFCEKLTLITEGSTFSAFDYMMTFPINTFEPGISSVDLENPTLQSTILLSNLRYESDVAEPFLAPAGEANFIWTTAVDFMLYEDITIKLGVDQDIVVQGLSEL
;
A
#
# COMPACT_ATOMS: atom_id res chain seq x y z
N MET A 1 -5.40 -66.46 41.72
CA MET A 1 -4.34 -65.66 41.09
C MET A 1 -5.04 -64.58 40.29
N SER A 2 -5.08 -63.36 40.81
CA SER A 2 -5.70 -62.20 40.18
C SER A 2 -4.65 -61.51 39.31
N GLU A 3 -4.78 -61.63 38.00
CA GLU A 3 -3.96 -60.86 37.06
C GLU A 3 -4.31 -59.38 37.21
N SER A 4 -3.34 -58.62 37.74
CA SER A 4 -3.35 -57.17 37.70
C SER A 4 -3.18 -56.73 36.25
N VAL A 5 -4.28 -56.34 35.60
CA VAL A 5 -4.24 -55.63 34.32
C VAL A 5 -3.62 -54.26 34.58
N ASN A 6 -2.31 -54.14 34.38
CA ASN A 6 -1.66 -52.84 34.29
C ASN A 6 -2.12 -52.21 32.97
N SER A 7 -3.15 -51.37 33.03
CA SER A 7 -3.45 -50.44 31.95
C SER A 7 -2.28 -49.46 31.85
N VAL A 8 -1.35 -49.73 30.93
CA VAL A 8 -0.31 -48.76 30.55
C VAL A 8 -1.04 -47.66 29.80
N TYR A 9 -1.39 -46.59 30.52
CA TYR A 9 -1.93 -45.39 29.91
C TYR A 9 -0.81 -44.73 29.09
N ASP A 10 -0.92 -44.77 27.76
CA ASP A 10 -0.03 -44.02 26.87
C ASP A 10 -0.49 -42.55 26.86
N TRP A 11 0.21 -41.73 27.64
CA TRP A 11 0.03 -40.29 27.66
C TRP A 11 0.44 -39.71 26.31
N GLN A 12 -0.50 -39.09 25.59
CA GLN A 12 -0.18 -38.27 24.43
C GLN A 12 -0.11 -36.81 24.85
N GLN A 13 1.07 -36.20 24.67
CA GLN A 13 1.27 -34.78 24.90
C GLN A 13 0.87 -34.01 23.62
N ILE A 14 -0.09 -33.10 23.76
CA ILE A 14 -0.46 -32.16 22.71
C ILE A 14 0.09 -30.79 23.11
N GLU A 15 0.93 -30.23 22.25
CA GLU A 15 1.48 -28.88 22.41
C GLU A 15 0.83 -27.95 21.40
N ILE A 16 0.19 -26.89 21.89
CA ILE A 16 -0.47 -25.88 21.06
C ILE A 16 0.31 -24.58 21.18
N PHE A 17 0.98 -24.21 20.09
CA PHE A 17 1.60 -22.89 19.95
C PHE A 17 0.53 -21.90 19.51
N THR A 18 0.23 -20.92 20.36
CA THR A 18 -0.76 -19.89 20.08
C THR A 18 -0.21 -18.51 20.40
N ARG A 19 -0.93 -17.46 19.98
CA ARG A 19 -0.62 -16.08 20.33
C ARG A 19 -1.75 -15.48 21.12
N GLN A 20 -1.44 -15.03 22.33
CA GLN A 20 -2.34 -14.17 23.06
C GLN A 20 -2.33 -12.80 22.41
N ILE A 21 -3.48 -12.36 21.90
CA ILE A 21 -3.63 -10.99 21.41
C ILE A 21 -3.74 -10.06 22.61
N LEU A 22 -2.71 -9.24 22.79
CA LEU A 22 -2.62 -8.24 23.85
C LEU A 22 -3.38 -6.96 23.50
N GLY A 23 -3.42 -6.62 22.21
CA GLY A 23 -4.10 -5.41 21.75
C GLY A 23 -4.42 -5.48 20.28
N LYS A 24 -5.53 -4.84 19.89
CA LYS A 24 -5.97 -4.72 18.50
C LYS A 24 -6.28 -3.27 18.17
N LYS A 25 -5.87 -2.83 16.99
CA LYS A 25 -6.32 -1.56 16.40
C LYS A 25 -6.88 -1.82 15.02
N VAL A 26 -8.04 -1.23 14.73
CA VAL A 26 -8.64 -1.22 13.40
C VAL A 26 -8.69 0.21 12.92
N PHE A 27 -8.09 0.45 11.75
CA PHE A 27 -8.26 1.65 10.97
C PHE A 27 -9.17 1.31 9.80
N ARG A 28 -10.29 2.01 9.69
CA ARG A 28 -11.23 1.81 8.59
C ARG A 28 -11.02 2.87 7.53
N ASP A 29 -11.23 2.46 6.30
CA ASP A 29 -11.32 3.35 5.16
C ASP A 29 -10.13 4.29 4.98
N ILE A 30 -8.93 3.76 5.21
CA ILE A 30 -7.70 4.52 5.09
C ILE A 30 -7.37 4.67 3.62
N CYS A 31 -7.26 5.92 3.17
CA CYS A 31 -6.75 6.22 1.83
C CYS A 31 -5.22 6.05 1.79
N THR A 32 -4.75 5.11 0.99
CA THR A 32 -3.34 4.66 0.97
C THR A 32 -2.61 5.03 -0.32
N PHE A 33 -3.34 5.56 -1.30
CA PHE A 33 -2.82 6.14 -2.53
C PHE A 33 -3.51 7.49 -2.80
N TRP A 34 -2.76 8.58 -2.65
CA TRP A 34 -3.25 9.95 -2.63
C TRP A 34 -2.09 10.93 -2.83
N GLN A 35 -2.38 12.19 -3.12
CA GLN A 35 -1.39 13.28 -3.16
C GLN A 35 -1.80 14.46 -2.28
N ASP A 36 -0.81 15.21 -1.82
CA ASP A 36 -1.00 16.46 -1.10
C ASP A 36 -1.59 17.52 -2.03
N LYS A 37 -2.36 18.43 -1.43
CA LYS A 37 -2.85 19.62 -2.13
C LYS A 37 -1.65 20.53 -2.43
N PRO A 38 -1.53 21.09 -3.64
CA PRO A 38 -0.43 22.02 -3.94
C PRO A 38 -0.45 23.23 -2.99
N ASP A 39 0.74 23.67 -2.56
CA ASP A 39 1.09 24.60 -1.46
C ASP A 39 0.33 25.95 -1.39
N ASN A 40 -0.57 26.25 -2.33
CA ASN A 40 -1.27 27.53 -2.43
C ASN A 40 -2.63 27.59 -1.69
N GLN A 41 -2.99 26.60 -0.87
CA GLN A 41 -4.22 26.66 -0.06
C GLN A 41 -4.00 26.30 1.42
N PRO A 42 -4.65 27.02 2.35
CA PRO A 42 -4.38 26.96 3.79
C PRO A 42 -4.80 25.65 4.50
N ASP A 43 -5.37 24.68 3.77
CA ASP A 43 -5.82 23.41 4.31
C ASP A 43 -4.71 22.35 4.24
N GLN A 44 -3.64 22.54 5.02
CA GLN A 44 -2.65 21.49 5.24
C GLN A 44 -3.35 20.24 5.82
N GLY A 45 -3.25 19.11 5.11
CA GLY A 45 -3.71 17.80 5.58
C GLY A 45 -4.95 17.20 4.91
N THR A 46 -5.46 17.80 3.83
CA THR A 46 -6.53 17.18 3.02
C THR A 46 -5.94 16.32 1.90
N LYS A 47 -6.12 14.99 1.98
CA LYS A 47 -5.74 14.06 0.91
C LYS A 47 -6.53 14.34 -0.35
N GLN A 48 -5.85 14.44 -1.49
CA GLN A 48 -6.48 14.58 -2.81
C GLN A 48 -6.27 13.31 -3.66
N PRO A 49 -7.14 13.07 -4.65
CA PRO A 49 -6.90 12.03 -5.64
C PRO A 49 -5.54 12.18 -6.31
N MET A 50 -4.85 11.06 -6.53
CA MET A 50 -3.63 11.05 -7.32
C MET A 50 -3.99 11.32 -8.78
N ARG A 51 -3.46 12.41 -9.34
CA ARG A 51 -3.61 12.70 -10.75
C ARG A 51 -2.59 11.88 -11.55
N LEU A 52 -3.09 11.00 -12.40
CA LEU A 52 -2.32 10.24 -13.37
C LEU A 52 -2.60 10.79 -14.77
N TYR A 53 -1.57 11.01 -15.57
CA TYR A 53 -1.70 11.40 -16.97
C TYR A 53 -1.36 10.18 -17.84
N ILE A 54 -2.37 9.38 -18.18
CA ILE A 54 -2.19 8.14 -18.92
C ILE A 54 -2.03 8.44 -20.41
N ILE A 55 -1.00 7.90 -21.05
CA ILE A 55 -0.75 8.13 -22.48
C ILE A 55 -1.90 7.53 -23.31
N ASN A 56 -2.44 8.36 -24.21
CA ASN A 56 -3.50 7.96 -25.13
C ASN A 56 -3.04 6.85 -26.07
N ASP A 57 -3.96 5.98 -26.48
CA ASP A 57 -3.59 4.90 -27.39
C ASP A 57 -3.24 5.45 -28.77
N GLY A 58 -2.06 5.08 -29.30
CA GLY A 58 -1.53 5.61 -30.55
C GLY A 58 -0.99 7.05 -30.48
N ALA A 59 -0.92 7.66 -29.30
CA ALA A 59 -0.19 8.92 -29.12
C ALA A 59 1.32 8.67 -29.07
N CYS A 60 2.08 9.53 -29.75
CA CYS A 60 3.54 9.46 -29.80
C CYS A 60 4.12 10.85 -29.49
N PRO A 61 5.29 10.94 -28.83
CA PRO A 61 5.95 12.22 -28.59
C PRO A 61 6.30 12.96 -29.89
N GLY A 62 6.07 14.27 -29.92
CA GLY A 62 6.51 15.13 -31.03
C GLY A 62 6.17 16.60 -30.81
N THR A 63 6.61 17.48 -31.71
CA THR A 63 6.28 18.92 -31.68
C THR A 63 4.83 19.21 -32.04
N SER A 64 4.17 18.28 -32.73
CA SER A 64 2.74 18.29 -33.05
C SER A 64 2.23 16.84 -33.04
N PRO A 65 2.05 16.25 -31.85
CA PRO A 65 1.78 14.82 -31.70
C PRO A 65 0.36 14.46 -32.13
N SER A 66 0.17 13.23 -32.60
CA SER A 66 -1.17 12.65 -32.79
C SER A 66 -1.90 12.57 -31.44
N SER A 67 -3.20 12.89 -31.44
CA SER A 67 -4.03 12.84 -30.23
C SER A 67 -4.17 11.43 -29.66
N GLY A 68 -4.09 10.42 -30.52
CA GLY A 68 -4.45 9.06 -30.16
C GLY A 68 -5.92 8.95 -29.75
N SER A 69 -6.26 7.84 -29.13
CA SER A 69 -7.57 7.59 -28.52
C SER A 69 -7.49 7.81 -27.02
N ALA A 70 -8.40 8.61 -26.46
CA ALA A 70 -8.39 8.94 -25.04
C ALA A 70 -8.73 7.72 -24.18
N VAL A 71 -8.40 7.81 -22.89
CA VAL A 71 -8.82 6.82 -21.91
C VAL A 71 -10.32 6.99 -21.67
N LYS A 72 -11.05 5.89 -21.72
CA LYS A 72 -12.48 5.83 -21.44
C LYS A 72 -12.76 5.38 -20.02
N CYS A 73 -12.02 4.38 -19.51
CA CYS A 73 -12.15 3.94 -18.13
C CYS A 73 -10.85 3.31 -17.59
N VAL A 74 -10.71 3.35 -16.26
CA VAL A 74 -9.60 2.71 -15.54
C VAL A 74 -10.16 1.83 -14.43
N LYS A 75 -9.65 0.60 -14.31
CA LYS A 75 -10.02 -0.33 -13.25
C LYS A 75 -8.78 -0.87 -12.55
N LEU A 76 -8.86 -1.02 -11.22
CA LEU A 76 -7.84 -1.74 -10.47
C LEU A 76 -8.04 -3.25 -10.64
N CYS A 77 -7.11 -3.92 -11.32
CA CYS A 77 -7.11 -5.38 -11.41
C CYS A 77 -6.53 -6.01 -10.15
N LYS A 78 -5.41 -5.46 -9.68
CA LYS A 78 -4.68 -6.04 -8.55
C LYS A 78 -3.83 -4.98 -7.88
N ARG A 79 -3.79 -5.03 -6.55
CA ARG A 79 -2.72 -4.45 -5.74
C ARG A 79 -1.76 -5.56 -5.32
N ALA A 80 -0.53 -5.53 -5.84
CA ALA A 80 0.49 -6.51 -5.51
C ALA A 80 1.35 -5.99 -4.35
N VAL A 81 1.14 -6.53 -3.14
CA VAL A 81 1.97 -6.23 -1.97
C VAL A 81 3.28 -6.99 -2.09
N LEU A 82 4.41 -6.32 -1.82
CA LEU A 82 5.74 -6.92 -1.91
C LEU A 82 5.95 -7.97 -0.80
N PRO A 83 6.84 -8.96 -1.02
CA PRO A 83 7.25 -9.89 0.03
C PRO A 83 7.73 -9.16 1.29
N ASP A 84 7.58 -9.82 2.43
CA ASP A 84 7.90 -9.31 3.77
C ASP A 84 7.04 -8.14 4.25
N TYR A 85 6.09 -7.65 3.47
CA TYR A 85 5.14 -6.62 3.86
C TYR A 85 3.72 -7.20 4.00
N PRO A 86 2.86 -6.57 4.82
CA PRO A 86 3.08 -5.39 5.67
C PRO A 86 3.96 -5.62 6.91
N LYS A 87 4.62 -4.56 7.40
CA LYS A 87 5.47 -4.57 8.60
C LYS A 87 4.94 -3.60 9.65
N ASN A 88 5.07 -3.96 10.93
CA ASN A 88 4.95 -3.02 12.04
C ASN A 88 6.31 -2.86 12.70
N THR A 89 6.64 -1.65 13.09
CA THR A 89 7.80 -1.33 13.93
C THR A 89 7.33 -0.47 15.07
N ILE A 90 7.62 -0.88 16.29
CA ILE A 90 7.36 -0.09 17.49
C ILE A 90 8.60 0.77 17.72
N THR A 91 8.47 2.08 17.54
CA THR A 91 9.58 3.04 17.66
C THR A 91 9.54 3.70 19.03
N GLY A 92 10.47 3.31 19.91
CA GLY A 92 10.40 3.64 21.34
C GLY A 92 9.13 3.06 22.00
N THR A 93 8.82 3.42 23.23
CA THR A 93 7.66 2.86 23.97
C THR A 93 6.31 3.52 23.64
N LYS A 94 6.25 4.46 22.67
CA LYS A 94 5.09 5.35 22.52
C LYS A 94 4.42 5.34 21.14
N LYS A 95 5.06 4.82 20.10
CA LYS A 95 4.52 4.89 18.72
C LYS A 95 4.69 3.56 17.99
N SER A 96 3.64 3.18 17.29
CA SER A 96 3.63 2.08 16.33
C SER A 96 3.71 2.68 14.92
N ARG A 97 4.52 2.07 14.05
CA ARG A 97 4.66 2.47 12.65
C ARG A 97 4.41 1.27 11.77
N ILE A 98 3.35 1.34 10.98
CA ILE A 98 3.11 0.38 9.91
C ILE A 98 3.72 0.90 8.61
N SER A 99 4.26 -0.02 7.82
CA SER A 99 4.64 0.24 6.44
C SER A 99 4.27 -0.95 5.57
N TYR A 100 3.87 -0.68 4.34
CA TYR A 100 3.81 -1.70 3.31
C TYR A 100 4.02 -1.14 1.93
N ARG A 101 4.70 -1.96 1.13
CA ARG A 101 5.07 -1.64 -0.22
C ARG A 101 4.20 -2.38 -1.20
N TYR A 102 3.75 -1.70 -2.23
CA TYR A 102 2.86 -2.30 -3.21
C TYR A 102 3.01 -1.69 -4.60
N CYS A 103 2.57 -2.46 -5.59
CA CYS A 103 2.36 -2.01 -6.96
C CYS A 103 0.86 -2.03 -7.29
N LEU A 104 0.45 -1.17 -8.22
CA LEU A 104 -0.91 -1.16 -8.75
C LEU A 104 -0.88 -1.69 -10.18
N ILE A 105 -1.76 -2.64 -10.47
CA ILE A 105 -1.97 -3.17 -11.82
C ILE A 105 -3.34 -2.66 -12.26
N LEU A 106 -3.33 -1.72 -13.20
CA LEU A 106 -4.51 -1.07 -13.74
C LEU A 106 -4.84 -1.67 -15.11
N LEU A 107 -6.13 -1.88 -15.38
CA LEU A 107 -6.65 -2.13 -16.72
C LEU A 107 -7.27 -0.82 -17.23
N VAL A 108 -6.82 -0.40 -18.39
CA VAL A 108 -7.26 0.83 -19.06
C VAL A 108 -7.99 0.47 -20.33
N GLU A 109 -9.21 0.97 -20.49
CA GLU A 109 -9.99 0.92 -21.73
C GLU A 109 -9.87 2.27 -22.42
N TYR A 110 -9.62 2.25 -23.73
CA TYR A 110 -9.55 3.45 -24.56
C TYR A 110 -10.84 3.61 -25.39
N GLU A 111 -11.09 4.82 -25.89
CA GLU A 111 -12.31 5.12 -26.67
C GLU A 111 -12.43 4.32 -27.97
N ASN A 112 -11.31 3.87 -28.55
CA ASN A 112 -11.28 2.99 -29.72
C ASN A 112 -11.59 1.52 -29.41
N GLY A 113 -11.83 1.17 -28.15
CA GLY A 113 -12.11 -0.20 -27.70
C GLY A 113 -10.87 -1.03 -27.39
N GLU A 114 -9.67 -0.47 -27.51
CA GLU A 114 -8.42 -1.14 -27.11
C GLU A 114 -8.27 -1.17 -25.58
N PHE A 115 -7.55 -2.18 -25.09
CA PHE A 115 -7.25 -2.36 -23.67
C PHE A 115 -5.76 -2.47 -23.42
N LYS A 116 -5.26 -1.81 -22.37
CA LYS A 116 -3.89 -1.98 -21.91
C LYS A 116 -3.83 -2.22 -20.41
N VAL A 117 -2.83 -3.01 -20.02
CA VAL A 117 -2.48 -3.21 -18.61
C VAL A 117 -1.31 -2.29 -18.29
N ILE A 118 -1.47 -1.46 -17.25
CA ILE A 118 -0.44 -0.57 -16.75
C ILE A 118 -0.02 -1.01 -15.35
N THR A 119 1.28 -1.15 -15.12
CA THR A 119 1.87 -1.50 -13.83
C THR A 119 2.56 -0.29 -13.21
N LEU A 120 1.97 0.27 -12.16
CA LEU A 120 2.51 1.40 -11.42
C LEU A 120 3.26 0.91 -10.16
N PRO A 121 4.40 1.53 -9.80
CA PRO A 121 4.98 2.72 -10.43
C PRO A 121 5.97 2.44 -11.56
N ARG A 122 6.19 1.18 -11.96
CA ARG A 122 7.23 0.81 -12.96
C ARG A 122 7.07 1.51 -14.32
N GLN A 123 5.84 1.84 -14.70
CA GLN A 123 5.53 2.53 -15.95
C GLN A 123 5.14 4.00 -15.74
N LEU A 124 5.45 4.57 -14.57
CA LEU A 124 5.35 6.00 -14.29
C LEU A 124 6.61 6.74 -14.69
N SER A 125 6.44 7.97 -15.16
CA SER A 125 7.51 8.96 -15.25
C SER A 125 7.06 10.34 -14.76
N ALA A 126 8.01 11.26 -14.62
CA ALA A 126 7.72 12.66 -14.39
C ALA A 126 7.14 13.31 -15.66
N LEU A 127 6.29 14.32 -15.48
CA LEU A 127 5.91 15.20 -16.58
C LEU A 127 7.17 15.86 -17.17
N GLY A 128 7.23 15.94 -18.50
CA GLY A 128 8.38 16.50 -19.21
C GLY A 128 9.45 15.47 -19.54
N SER A 129 9.25 14.21 -19.17
CA SER A 129 10.33 13.25 -19.17
C SER A 129 9.89 11.88 -19.70
N HIS A 130 10.08 11.71 -21.01
CA HIS A 130 9.64 10.54 -21.77
C HIS A 130 10.83 9.95 -22.55
N TYR A 131 11.67 9.18 -21.85
CA TYR A 131 12.87 8.58 -22.44
C TYR A 131 12.77 7.08 -22.74
N SER A 132 11.71 6.41 -22.29
CA SER A 132 11.54 4.95 -22.44
C SER A 132 10.20 4.60 -23.09
N GLY A 133 10.20 3.65 -24.02
CA GLY A 133 8.99 3.04 -24.57
C GLY A 133 8.16 2.23 -23.57
N SER A 134 8.62 2.09 -22.32
CA SER A 134 7.87 1.43 -21.24
C SER A 134 6.96 2.38 -20.45
N VAL A 135 7.12 3.71 -20.60
CA VAL A 135 6.30 4.71 -19.91
C VAL A 135 4.88 4.65 -20.46
N MET A 136 3.90 4.59 -19.56
CA MET A 136 2.48 4.56 -19.92
C MET A 136 1.67 5.64 -19.22
N ALA A 137 2.21 6.24 -18.15
CA ALA A 137 1.56 7.32 -17.43
C ALA A 137 2.58 8.26 -16.81
N PHE A 138 2.18 9.51 -16.61
CA PHE A 138 2.94 10.49 -15.83
C PHE A 138 2.25 10.80 -14.51
N CYS A 139 3.01 11.27 -13.53
CA CYS A 139 2.45 11.84 -12.30
C CYS A 139 3.34 12.96 -11.75
N GLU A 140 2.76 13.79 -10.90
CA GLU A 140 3.45 14.92 -10.25
C GLU A 140 4.22 14.50 -8.98
N MET A 141 4.16 13.23 -8.58
CA MET A 141 4.97 12.70 -7.46
C MET A 141 6.44 12.49 -7.82
N ILE A 142 6.86 12.79 -9.05
CA ILE A 142 8.24 12.62 -9.50
C ILE A 142 8.71 13.97 -10.00
N THR A 143 9.84 14.44 -9.47
CA THR A 143 10.45 15.67 -9.97
C THR A 143 10.84 15.54 -11.44
N PRO A 144 10.81 16.63 -12.23
CA PRO A 144 11.19 16.61 -13.65
C PRO A 144 12.62 16.12 -13.95
N ASP A 145 13.49 16.04 -12.93
CA ASP A 145 14.83 15.43 -13.05
C ASP A 145 14.81 13.88 -13.00
N GLU A 146 13.61 13.27 -12.98
CA GLU A 146 13.29 11.83 -13.00
C GLU A 146 13.85 10.98 -11.86
N LYS A 147 14.56 11.58 -10.90
CA LYS A 147 15.33 10.80 -9.91
C LYS A 147 14.79 10.89 -8.51
N THR A 148 13.99 11.91 -8.21
CA THR A 148 13.59 12.19 -6.84
C THR A 148 12.07 12.09 -6.66
N PRO A 149 11.59 11.06 -5.95
CA PRO A 149 10.21 11.04 -5.49
C PRO A 149 9.90 12.24 -4.61
N ILE A 150 8.76 12.89 -4.85
CA ILE A 150 8.19 13.91 -3.97
C ILE A 150 7.34 13.18 -2.93
N PRO A 151 7.74 13.11 -1.66
CA PRO A 151 6.97 12.41 -0.65
C PRO A 151 5.70 13.18 -0.32
N GLN A 152 4.59 12.48 -0.23
CA GLN A 152 3.32 13.01 0.24
C GLN A 152 3.22 12.76 1.74
N SER A 153 2.80 13.75 2.53
CA SER A 153 2.70 13.62 3.98
C SER A 153 1.46 14.29 4.55
N ASN A 154 0.69 13.52 5.32
CA ASN A 154 -0.47 14.05 6.04
C ASN A 154 -0.26 13.84 7.55
N ASN A 155 -0.34 14.94 8.30
CA ASN A 155 -0.17 14.94 9.75
C ASN A 155 -1.46 15.43 10.41
N THR A 156 -2.18 14.54 11.08
CA THR A 156 -3.44 14.88 11.76
C THR A 156 -3.36 14.41 13.21
N ALA A 157 -3.49 15.32 14.17
CA ALA A 157 -3.67 15.08 15.62
C ALA A 157 -3.16 13.71 16.16
N GLY A 158 -1.85 13.45 16.04
CA GLY A 158 -1.19 12.24 16.58
C GLY A 158 -0.94 11.11 15.57
N PHE A 159 -1.51 11.21 14.37
CA PHE A 159 -1.30 10.33 13.24
C PHE A 159 -0.43 11.02 12.19
N CYS A 160 0.53 10.27 11.64
CA CYS A 160 1.40 10.73 10.57
C CYS A 160 1.37 9.68 9.46
N GLU A 161 0.88 10.08 8.30
CA GLU A 161 0.85 9.27 7.09
C GLU A 161 1.85 9.79 6.08
N LYS A 162 2.47 8.88 5.34
CA LYS A 162 3.41 9.21 4.27
C LYS A 162 3.21 8.24 3.11
N LEU A 163 3.20 8.77 1.90
CA LEU A 163 3.30 8.00 0.66
C LEU A 163 4.55 8.44 -0.10
N THR A 164 5.35 7.49 -0.55
CA THR A 164 6.53 7.78 -1.39
C THR A 164 6.71 6.70 -2.44
N LEU A 165 7.53 6.96 -3.45
CA LEU A 165 8.02 5.94 -4.36
C LEU A 165 9.32 5.35 -3.83
N ILE A 166 9.51 4.05 -4.10
CA ILE A 166 10.78 3.35 -3.89
C ILE A 166 11.51 3.27 -5.22
N THR A 167 12.74 3.76 -5.24
CA THR A 167 13.62 3.73 -6.40
C THR A 167 14.50 2.48 -6.35
N GLU A 168 14.61 1.79 -7.49
CA GLU A 168 15.51 0.66 -7.71
C GLU A 168 16.30 0.95 -9.01
N GLY A 169 17.55 1.35 -8.86
CA GLY A 169 18.36 1.85 -9.97
C GLY A 169 17.78 3.14 -10.56
N SER A 170 17.42 3.10 -11.84
CA SER A 170 16.80 4.23 -12.57
C SER A 170 15.28 4.09 -12.72
N THR A 171 14.64 3.17 -11.98
CA THR A 171 13.21 2.89 -12.09
C THR A 171 12.53 2.91 -10.74
N PHE A 172 11.21 3.07 -10.72
CA PHE A 172 10.41 2.95 -9.51
C PHE A 172 9.89 1.52 -9.36
N SER A 173 10.16 0.88 -8.22
CA SER A 173 9.83 -0.52 -7.99
C SER A 173 8.50 -0.71 -7.27
N ALA A 174 8.14 0.20 -6.36
CA ALA A 174 6.91 0.14 -5.56
C ALA A 174 6.51 1.50 -4.99
N PHE A 175 5.25 1.64 -4.62
CA PHE A 175 4.81 2.66 -3.66
C PHE A 175 5.09 2.17 -2.24
N ASP A 176 5.48 3.07 -1.35
CA ASP A 176 5.68 2.80 0.09
C ASP A 176 4.73 3.70 0.87
N TYR A 177 3.70 3.06 1.44
CA TYR A 177 2.77 3.72 2.33
C TYR A 177 3.19 3.44 3.78
N MET A 178 3.24 4.48 4.59
CA MET A 178 3.59 4.42 6.00
C MET A 178 2.56 5.18 6.82
N MET A 179 2.16 4.59 7.95
CA MET A 179 1.35 5.27 8.96
C MET A 179 2.02 5.08 10.33
N THR A 180 2.22 6.18 11.06
CA THR A 180 2.69 6.20 12.45
C THR A 180 1.57 6.70 13.34
N PHE A 181 1.32 5.97 14.44
CA PHE A 181 0.27 6.28 15.39
C PHE A 181 0.67 5.94 16.84
N PRO A 182 0.01 6.52 17.85
CA PRO A 182 0.34 6.27 19.25
C PRO A 182 -0.04 4.85 19.69
N ILE A 183 0.79 4.22 20.54
CA ILE A 183 0.54 2.83 20.98
C ILE A 183 -0.64 2.71 21.95
N ASN A 184 -1.04 3.79 22.61
CA ASN A 184 -2.22 3.82 23.46
C ASN A 184 -3.55 3.77 22.67
N THR A 185 -3.50 3.69 21.34
CA THR A 185 -4.69 3.51 20.49
C THR A 185 -5.14 2.05 20.39
N PHE A 186 -4.32 1.09 20.82
CA PHE A 186 -4.68 -0.32 20.85
C PHE A 186 -5.74 -0.60 21.92
N GLU A 187 -6.66 -1.51 21.61
CA GLU A 187 -7.71 -1.97 22.52
C GLU A 187 -7.64 -3.50 22.68
N PRO A 188 -7.52 -4.02 23.91
CA PRO A 188 -7.26 -3.27 25.14
C PRO A 188 -5.88 -2.58 25.11
N GLY A 189 -5.70 -1.60 26.00
CA GLY A 189 -4.44 -0.87 26.12
C GLY A 189 -3.31 -1.81 26.53
N ILE A 190 -2.18 -1.73 25.84
CA ILE A 190 -1.03 -2.62 26.04
C ILE A 190 -0.14 -2.05 27.15
N SER A 191 0.24 -2.87 28.12
CA SER A 191 1.10 -2.44 29.22
C SER A 191 2.55 -2.27 28.77
N SER A 192 3.33 -1.45 29.48
CA SER A 192 4.77 -1.30 29.19
C SER A 192 5.55 -2.61 29.30
N VAL A 193 5.16 -3.49 30.23
CA VAL A 193 5.81 -4.80 30.45
C VAL A 193 5.58 -5.70 29.24
N ASP A 194 4.36 -5.71 28.70
CA ASP A 194 4.04 -6.51 27.52
C ASP A 194 4.80 -6.04 26.26
N LEU A 195 5.09 -4.73 26.17
CA LEU A 195 5.87 -4.16 25.07
C LEU A 195 7.35 -4.56 25.10
N GLU A 196 7.87 -4.90 26.28
CA GLU A 196 9.25 -5.35 26.49
C GLU A 196 9.39 -6.88 26.32
N ASN A 197 8.29 -7.60 26.10
CA ASN A 197 8.31 -9.04 25.93
C ASN A 197 9.06 -9.42 24.62
N PRO A 198 10.11 -10.26 24.68
CA PRO A 198 10.90 -10.63 23.51
C PRO A 198 10.14 -11.44 22.45
N THR A 199 9.01 -12.04 22.82
CA THR A 199 8.11 -12.78 21.91
C THR A 199 7.01 -11.90 21.32
N LEU A 200 7.02 -10.59 21.60
CA LEU A 200 6.02 -9.68 21.07
C LEU A 200 6.11 -9.62 19.55
N GLN A 201 5.03 -10.03 18.91
CA GLN A 201 4.89 -10.00 17.46
C GLN A 201 3.67 -9.19 17.04
N SER A 202 3.77 -8.65 15.84
CA SER A 202 2.68 -7.93 15.21
C SER A 202 2.12 -8.72 14.04
N THR A 203 0.83 -8.60 13.81
CA THR A 203 0.16 -9.09 12.61
C THR A 203 -0.69 -7.98 12.04
N ILE A 204 -0.49 -7.68 10.75
CA ILE A 204 -1.26 -6.67 10.03
C ILE A 204 -2.10 -7.39 8.99
N LEU A 205 -3.40 -7.12 8.99
CA LEU A 205 -4.36 -7.58 8.01
C LEU A 205 -4.85 -6.38 7.20
N LEU A 206 -4.71 -6.47 5.88
CA LEU A 206 -5.25 -5.51 4.92
C LEU A 206 -6.52 -6.10 4.30
N SER A 207 -7.62 -5.37 4.34
CA SER A 207 -8.94 -5.85 3.90
C SER A 207 -9.79 -4.76 3.29
N ASN A 208 -10.92 -5.12 2.69
CA ASN A 208 -11.89 -4.18 2.10
C ASN A 208 -11.25 -3.19 1.11
N LEU A 209 -10.37 -3.70 0.25
CA LEU A 209 -9.72 -2.90 -0.79
C LEU A 209 -10.78 -2.34 -1.75
N ARG A 210 -10.85 -1.00 -1.83
CA ARG A 210 -11.73 -0.28 -2.76
C ARG A 210 -10.93 0.83 -3.43
N TYR A 211 -11.38 1.25 -4.60
CA TYR A 211 -10.78 2.36 -5.32
C TYR A 211 -11.86 3.27 -5.90
N GLU A 212 -11.48 4.52 -6.10
CA GLU A 212 -12.27 5.51 -6.83
C GLU A 212 -11.41 5.98 -8.00
N SER A 213 -12.04 6.11 -9.17
CA SER A 213 -11.38 6.56 -10.38
C SER A 213 -12.32 7.48 -11.14
N ASP A 214 -11.82 8.66 -11.49
CA ASP A 214 -12.54 9.62 -12.33
C ASP A 214 -11.68 9.99 -13.54
N VAL A 215 -12.27 9.88 -14.74
CA VAL A 215 -11.57 10.16 -16.00
C VAL A 215 -11.94 11.58 -16.41
N ALA A 216 -10.95 12.44 -16.47
CA ALA A 216 -11.08 13.83 -16.85
C ALA A 216 -10.67 14.04 -18.32
N GLU A 217 -10.63 15.30 -18.75
CA GLU A 217 -10.34 15.69 -20.13
C GLU A 217 -8.91 15.31 -20.57
N PRO A 218 -8.70 15.10 -21.89
CA PRO A 218 -7.37 14.95 -22.46
C PRO A 218 -6.44 16.13 -22.14
N PHE A 219 -5.19 15.81 -21.82
CA PHE A 219 -4.15 16.76 -21.47
C PHE A 219 -2.93 16.57 -22.36
N LEU A 220 -2.42 17.66 -22.93
CA LEU A 220 -1.19 17.66 -23.72
C LEU A 220 0.00 17.81 -22.79
N ALA A 221 0.61 16.67 -22.43
CA ALA A 221 1.71 16.63 -21.49
C ALA A 221 3.05 16.98 -22.16
N PRO A 222 3.96 17.70 -21.48
CA PRO A 222 5.33 17.83 -21.94
C PRO A 222 6.04 16.47 -21.93
N ALA A 223 6.85 16.19 -22.94
CA ALA A 223 7.51 14.90 -23.19
C ALA A 223 8.98 15.06 -23.61
N GLY A 224 9.68 16.04 -23.02
CA GLY A 224 11.06 16.40 -23.31
C GLY A 224 11.19 17.79 -23.94
N GLU A 225 12.39 18.14 -24.39
CA GLU A 225 12.65 19.44 -25.01
C GLU A 225 11.79 19.62 -26.27
N ALA A 226 10.90 20.62 -26.24
CA ALA A 226 9.97 21.00 -27.31
C ALA A 226 9.00 19.90 -27.80
N ASN A 227 8.95 18.75 -27.14
CA ASN A 227 8.06 17.65 -27.46
C ASN A 227 6.90 17.57 -26.49
N PHE A 228 5.75 17.15 -27.00
CA PHE A 228 4.54 16.91 -26.25
C PHE A 228 3.97 15.55 -26.60
N ILE A 229 3.11 15.02 -25.74
CA ILE A 229 2.36 13.79 -25.96
C ILE A 229 0.96 13.94 -25.40
N TRP A 230 -0.03 13.41 -26.11
CA TRP A 230 -1.41 13.41 -25.64
C TRP A 230 -1.63 12.34 -24.58
N THR A 231 -2.27 12.76 -23.50
CA THR A 231 -2.62 11.93 -22.35
C THR A 231 -4.08 12.17 -21.97
N THR A 232 -4.63 11.31 -21.14
CA THR A 232 -5.91 11.54 -20.46
C THR A 232 -5.66 11.61 -18.97
N ALA A 233 -6.15 12.68 -18.34
CA ALA A 233 -6.06 12.86 -16.91
C ALA A 233 -7.01 11.89 -16.19
N VAL A 234 -6.51 11.18 -15.19
CA VAL A 234 -7.29 10.26 -14.36
C VAL A 234 -6.99 10.54 -12.89
N ASP A 235 -8.02 10.89 -12.14
CA ASP A 235 -7.95 11.01 -10.68
C ASP A 235 -8.19 9.63 -10.07
N PHE A 236 -7.25 9.15 -9.26
CA PHE A 236 -7.29 7.81 -8.69
C PHE A 236 -7.04 7.82 -7.19
N MET A 237 -7.89 7.14 -6.43
CA MET A 237 -7.73 6.93 -4.98
C MET A 237 -7.86 5.46 -4.63
N LEU A 238 -7.08 5.02 -3.65
CA LEU A 238 -7.14 3.67 -3.11
C LEU A 238 -7.44 3.74 -1.61
N TYR A 239 -8.39 2.92 -1.16
CA TYR A 239 -8.76 2.83 0.25
C TYR A 239 -8.78 1.39 0.72
N GLU A 240 -8.53 1.20 2.01
CA GLU A 240 -8.56 -0.11 2.65
C GLU A 240 -8.73 -0.02 4.16
N ASP A 241 -9.17 -1.12 4.75
CA ASP A 241 -9.15 -1.32 6.20
C ASP A 241 -7.83 -1.95 6.61
N ILE A 242 -7.18 -1.36 7.62
CA ILE A 242 -5.92 -1.84 8.19
C ILE A 242 -6.19 -2.29 9.63
N THR A 243 -6.10 -3.59 9.88
CA THR A 243 -6.17 -4.16 11.23
C THR A 243 -4.79 -4.56 11.71
N ILE A 244 -4.37 -4.03 12.85
CA ILE A 244 -3.14 -4.45 13.53
C ILE A 244 -3.50 -5.21 14.81
N LYS A 245 -2.84 -6.34 15.02
CA LYS A 245 -2.86 -7.10 16.26
C LYS A 245 -1.45 -7.18 16.81
N LEU A 246 -1.30 -6.92 18.11
CA LEU A 246 -0.08 -7.17 18.87
C LEU A 246 -0.34 -8.32 19.81
N GLY A 247 0.57 -9.28 19.85
CA GLY A 247 0.45 -10.46 20.68
C GLY A 247 1.79 -11.08 21.02
N VAL A 248 1.80 -11.87 22.09
CA VAL A 248 2.97 -12.63 22.54
C VAL A 248 2.71 -14.11 22.34
N ASP A 249 3.76 -14.87 22.11
CA ASP A 249 3.66 -16.31 22.00
C ASP A 249 3.26 -16.87 23.37
N GLN A 250 2.33 -17.83 23.36
CA GLN A 250 1.90 -18.56 24.54
C GLN A 250 1.85 -20.04 24.22
N ASP A 251 2.36 -20.82 25.16
CA ASP A 251 2.33 -22.27 25.10
C ASP A 251 1.17 -22.78 25.95
N ILE A 252 0.28 -23.54 25.33
CA ILE A 252 -0.78 -24.27 26.04
C ILE A 252 -0.42 -25.75 25.98
N VAL A 253 -0.11 -26.32 27.15
CA VAL A 253 0.12 -27.75 27.32
C VAL A 253 -1.18 -28.40 27.77
N VAL A 254 -1.74 -29.27 26.93
CA VAL A 254 -2.93 -30.05 27.27
C VAL A 254 -2.49 -31.48 27.58
N GLN A 255 -2.76 -31.94 28.80
CA GLN A 255 -2.60 -33.34 29.18
C GLN A 255 -3.97 -34.02 29.04
N GLY A 256 -4.09 -34.91 28.05
CA GLY A 256 -5.29 -35.70 27.82
C GLY A 256 -5.04 -37.19 28.07
N LEU A 257 -6.07 -37.88 28.56
CA LEU A 257 -6.15 -39.35 28.52
C LEU A 257 -6.77 -39.76 27.18
N SER A 258 -6.05 -40.56 26.40
CA SER A 258 -6.56 -41.14 25.16
C SER A 258 -7.31 -42.42 25.51
N GLU A 259 -8.63 -42.44 25.38
CA GLU A 259 -9.42 -43.67 25.43
C GLU A 259 -9.40 -44.31 24.03
N LEU A 260 -8.80 -45.50 23.93
CA LEU A 260 -8.92 -46.39 22.77
C LEU A 260 -10.23 -47.17 22.84
#